data_AF-A0A1H4P8L8-F1
#
_entry.id   AF-A0A1H4P8L8-F1
#
_cell.length_a   1.000
_cell.length_b   1.000
_cell.length_c   1.000
_cell.angle_alpha   90.00
_cell.angle_beta   90.00
_cell.angle_gamma   90.00
#
_symmetry.space_group_name_H-M   'P 1'
#
loop_
_entity.id
_entity.type
_entity.pdbx_description
1 polymer ?
#
loop_
_entity_poly.entity_id
_entity_poly.type
_entity_poly.pdbx_seq_one_letter_code
_entity_poly.pdbx_strand_id
1 'polypeptide(L)' 'MKVGVIMGGVSSEREVYLLIGRQIIAQLVRRVYEPVSIVWGIL' A
#
# COMPACT_ATOMS: atom_id res chain seq x y z
N MET A 1 2.37 -5.08 15.47
CA MET A 1 3.35 -4.08 14.96
C MET A 1 2.73 -3.34 13.79
N LYS A 2 2.83 -2.00 13.75
CA LYS A 2 2.32 -1.23 12.62
C LYS A 2 3.26 -1.35 11.44
N VAL A 3 2.71 -1.54 10.24
CA VAL A 3 3.48 -1.63 8.99
C VAL A 3 2.89 -0.64 7.99
N GLY A 4 3.68 0.37 7.63
CA GLY A 4 3.31 1.31 6.57
C GLY A 4 3.49 0.67 5.19
N VAL A 5 2.44 0.70 4.37
CA VAL A 5 2.50 0.33 2.95
C VAL A 5 2.30 1.60 2.12
N ILE A 6 3.37 2.07 1.49
CA ILE A 6 3.35 3.25 0.61
C ILE A 6 3.05 2.78 -0.81
N MET A 7 2.07 3.40 -1.45
CA MET A 7 1.61 3.05 -2.79
C MET A 7 1.16 4.27 -3.59
N GLY A 8 1.13 4.14 -4.92
CA GLY A 8 0.81 5.24 -5.85
C GLY A 8 2.07 5.92 -6.39
N GLY A 9 2.13 7.25 -6.31
CA GLY A 9 3.20 8.07 -6.87
C GLY A 9 2.80 8.83 -8.15
N VAL A 10 3.71 9.68 -8.63
CA VAL A 10 3.60 10.37 -9.93
C VAL A 10 4.29 9.50 -10.98
N SER A 11 3.55 8.57 -11.55
CA SER A 11 4.03 7.62 -12.56
C SER A 11 2.88 7.22 -13.48
N SER A 12 3.19 6.90 -14.73
CA SER A 12 2.25 6.27 -15.66
C SER A 12 1.75 4.89 -15.16
N GLU A 13 2.49 4.26 -14.24
CA GLU A 13 2.15 2.96 -13.63
C GLU A 13 1.42 3.08 -12.29
N ARG A 14 0.96 4.29 -11.91
CA ARG A 14 0.30 4.57 -10.63
C ARG A 14 -0.75 3.51 -10.25
N GLU A 15 -1.63 3.16 -11.18
CA GLU A 15 -2.72 2.20 -10.92
C GLU A 15 -2.18 0.81 -10.57
N VAL A 16 -1.09 0.41 -11.22
CA VAL A 16 -0.39 -0.84 -10.93
C VAL A 16 0.18 -0.81 -9.51
N TYR A 17 0.82 0.29 -9.09
CA TYR A 17 1.33 0.43 -7.72
C TYR A 17 0.23 0.45 -6.66
N LEU A 18 -0.94 1.04 -6.95
CA LEU A 18 -2.10 0.98 -6.06
C LEU A 18 -2.61 -0.46 -5.90
N LEU A 19 -2.68 -1.21 -7.00
CA LEU A 19 -3.16 -2.60 -6.98
C LEU A 19 -2.20 -3.52 -6.21
N ILE A 20 -0.89 -3.39 -6.45
CA ILE A 20 0.16 -4.11 -5.72
C ILE A 20 0.10 -3.78 -4.21
N GLY A 21 0.01 -2.50 -3.85
CA GLY A 21 -0.07 -2.08 -2.44
C GLY A 21 -1.27 -2.67 -1.70
N ARG A 22 -2.44 -2.72 -2.36
CA ARG A 22 -3.63 -3.38 -1.82
C ARG A 22 -3.42 -4.88 -1.62
N GLN A 23 -2.72 -5.53 -2.54
CA GLN A 23 -2.44 -6.97 -2.47
C GLN A 23 -1.45 -7.30 -1.34
N ILE A 24 -0.43 -6.47 -1.13
CA ILE A 24 0.48 -6.56 0.03
C ILE A 24 -0.30 -6.44 1.35
N ILE A 25 -1.19 -5.45 1.46
CA ILE A 25 -2.02 -5.26 2.65
C ILE A 25 -2.95 -6.46 2.91
N ALA A 26 -3.47 -7.07 1.85
CA ALA A 26 -4.33 -8.26 1.95
C ALA A 26 -3.57 -9.50 2.43
N GLN A 27 -2.29 -9.63 2.10
CA GLN A 27 -1.45 -10.78 2.45
C GLN A 27 -0.77 -10.67 3.83
N LEU A 28 -0.81 -9.50 4.47
CA LEU A 28 -0.22 -9.33 5.80
C LEU A 28 -0.94 -10.18 6.87
N VAL A 29 -0.13 -10.86 7.68
CA VAL A 29 -0.63 -11.68 8.80
C VAL A 29 -1.22 -10.78 9.89
N ARG A 30 -2.55 -10.66 9.92
CA ARG A 30 -3.31 -9.72 10.78
C ARG A 30 -3.11 -9.91 12.29
N ARG A 31 -2.72 -11.12 12.74
CA ARG A 31 -2.40 -11.37 14.16
C ARG A 31 -1.06 -10.76 14.61
N VAL A 32 -0.20 -10.39 13.67
CA VAL A 32 1.15 -9.86 13.92
C VAL A 32 1.26 -8.40 13.48
N TYR A 33 0.63 -8.07 12.36
CA TYR A 33 0.78 -6.78 11.67
C TYR A 33 -0.54 -6.02 11.55
N GLU A 34 -0.46 -4.73 11.86
CA GLU A 34 -1.51 -3.75 11.62
C GLU A 34 -1.08 -2.89 10.42
N PRO A 35 -1.66 -3.12 9.22
CA PRO A 35 -1.29 -2.35 8.04
C PRO A 35 -1.80 -0.91 8.11
N VAL A 36 -0.95 0.04 7.71
CA VAL A 36 -1.28 1.45 7.53
C VAL A 36 -1.03 1.81 6.08
N SER A 37 -2.09 2.11 5.34
CA SER A 37 -1.99 2.51 3.93
C SER A 37 -1.57 3.98 3.82
N ILE A 38 -0.53 4.25 3.02
CA ILE A 38 -0.08 5.60 2.69
C ILE A 38 -0.15 5.73 1.17
N VAL A 39 -1.08 6.56 0.68
CA VAL A 39 -1.24 6.80 -0.76
C VAL A 39 -0.57 8.13 -1.11
N TRP A 40 0.46 8.08 -1.96
CA TRP A 40 1.22 9.25 -2.41
C TRP A 40 0.75 9.70 -3.80
N GLY A 41 0.75 11.01 -4.05
CA GLY A 41 0.61 11.57 -5.40
C GLY A 41 -0.82 11.86 -5.80
N ILE A 42 -1.74 11.95 -4.83
CA ILE A 42 -3.05 12.58 -5.01
C ILE A 42 -2.81 14.09 -4.86
N LEU A 43 -2.45 14.74 -5.96
CA LEU A 43 -2.67 16.19 -6.17
C LEU A 43 -3.64 16.31 -7.35
#